data_AF-A0A208ZUY5-F1
#
_entry.id   AF-A0A208ZUY5-F1
#
_cell.length_a   1.000
_cell.length_b   1.000
_cell.length_c   1.000
_cell.angle_alpha   90.00
_cell.angle_beta   90.00
_cell.angle_gamma   90.00
#
_symmetry.space_group_name_H-M   'P 1'
#
loop_
_entity.id
_entity.type
_entity.pdbx_description
1 polymer ?
#
loop_
_entity_poly.entity_id
_entity_poly.type
_entity_poly.pdbx_seq_one_letter_code
_entity_poly.pdbx_strand_id
1 'polypeptide(L)'
;MTNLNVGNWKTIEIFRAGTHTAMAGQEISFSDEDIDNMAAAYNGYHRAGYGAPLCIGHPPDNSPSYGETNGLISKNGRLFALVKPDNDLIRFVRAGYYRKVSASFYKPGEASNPAGTGVWYLRHIGFLGSQPPAVKGLEQVEFMESSYPVSFGHNESHVYFSEFDGMVNSQNAQHHLLIKDVSDTCNVSYAEALSLTTPFIWSN
;
A
#
# COMPACT_ATOMS: atom_id res chain seq x y z
N MET A 1 -15.45 -6.56 -16.86
CA MET A 1 -14.68 -6.84 -15.64
C MET A 1 -13.24 -7.10 -16.03
N THR A 2 -12.39 -6.08 -16.02
CA THR A 2 -10.95 -6.23 -16.22
C THR A 2 -10.33 -6.64 -14.89
N ASN A 3 -10.08 -7.93 -14.70
CA ASN A 3 -9.41 -8.44 -13.49
C ASN A 3 -8.00 -7.84 -13.41
N LEU A 4 -7.76 -7.01 -12.39
CA LEU A 4 -6.47 -6.40 -12.11
C LEU A 4 -5.50 -7.48 -11.61
N ASN A 5 -4.30 -7.56 -12.19
CA ASN A 5 -3.24 -8.46 -11.71
C ASN A 5 -2.59 -7.85 -10.45
N VAL A 6 -3.06 -8.29 -9.28
CA VAL A 6 -2.58 -7.87 -7.96
C VAL A 6 -1.45 -8.74 -7.42
N GLY A 7 -0.91 -9.68 -8.20
CA GLY A 7 0.02 -10.71 -7.71
C GLY A 7 1.33 -10.20 -7.12
N ASN A 8 1.69 -8.93 -7.36
CA ASN A 8 2.86 -8.29 -6.75
C ASN A 8 2.48 -7.06 -5.91
N TRP A 9 1.22 -6.93 -5.49
CA TRP A 9 0.84 -5.84 -4.60
C TRP A 9 1.28 -6.16 -3.17
N LYS A 10 1.60 -5.11 -2.42
CA LYS A 10 1.98 -5.16 -1.00
C LYS A 10 1.23 -4.08 -0.25
N THR A 11 0.87 -4.37 0.99
CA THR A 11 0.27 -3.44 1.93
C THR A 11 1.35 -2.93 2.86
N ILE A 12 1.47 -1.61 2.99
CA ILE A 12 2.44 -1.00 3.89
C ILE A 12 1.78 0.12 4.70
N GLU A 13 2.06 0.21 5.99
CA GLU A 13 1.68 1.39 6.79
C GLU A 13 2.57 2.57 6.39
N ILE A 14 1.95 3.68 6.00
CA ILE A 14 2.68 4.86 5.50
C ILE A 14 2.51 6.09 6.38
N PHE A 15 1.45 6.14 7.18
CA PHE A 15 1.13 7.28 8.02
C PHE A 15 0.13 6.92 9.12
N ARG A 16 -0.03 7.80 10.12
CA ARG A 16 -1.03 7.64 11.19
C ARG A 16 -1.40 8.99 11.79
N ALA A 17 -2.55 9.05 12.44
CA ALA A 17 -3.01 10.18 13.23
C ALA A 17 -2.04 10.51 14.38
N GLY A 18 -2.16 11.73 14.89
CA GLY A 18 -1.30 12.30 15.92
C GLY A 18 -0.53 13.53 15.45
N THR A 19 0.33 14.05 16.33
CA THR A 19 1.16 15.22 16.05
C THR A 19 2.51 14.78 15.50
N HIS A 20 2.85 15.30 14.32
CA HIS A 20 4.11 15.01 13.64
C HIS A 20 4.84 16.30 13.29
N THR A 21 6.17 16.25 13.33
CA THR A 21 7.01 17.35 12.90
C THR A 21 7.36 17.16 11.42
N ALA A 22 6.89 18.07 10.57
CA ALA A 22 7.25 18.11 9.16
C ALA A 22 8.75 18.38 8.99
N MET A 23 9.32 18.04 7.82
CA MET A 23 10.75 18.29 7.55
C MET A 23 11.15 19.78 7.66
N ALA A 24 10.20 20.70 7.46
CA ALA A 24 10.40 22.14 7.66
C ALA A 24 10.39 22.57 9.15
N GLY A 25 10.28 21.63 10.09
CA GLY A 25 10.25 21.88 11.53
C GLY A 25 8.87 22.24 12.10
N GLN A 26 7.84 22.31 11.28
CA GLN A 26 6.48 22.64 11.71
C GLN A 26 5.79 21.42 12.31
N GLU A 27 5.23 21.55 13.51
CA GLU A 27 4.32 20.55 14.08
C GLU A 27 2.92 20.66 13.45
N ILE A 28 2.39 19.52 13.03
CA ILE A 28 1.08 19.39 12.42
C ILE A 28 0.37 18.22 13.09
N SER A 29 -0.87 18.44 13.53
CA SER A 29 -1.70 17.40 14.13
C SER A 29 -2.70 16.87 13.13
N PHE A 30 -2.86 15.56 13.10
CA PHE A 30 -3.79 14.85 12.25
C PHE A 30 -4.76 14.04 13.12
N SER A 31 -6.05 14.25 12.92
CA SER A 31 -7.11 13.44 13.51
C SER A 31 -7.32 12.15 12.73
N ASP A 32 -8.06 11.20 13.31
CA ASP A 32 -8.46 9.98 12.58
C ASP A 32 -9.32 10.33 11.36
N GLU A 33 -10.15 11.38 11.45
CA GLU A 33 -10.95 11.88 10.34
C GLU A 33 -10.07 12.44 9.20
N ASP A 34 -8.93 13.08 9.52
CA ASP A 34 -7.97 13.49 8.50
C ASP A 34 -7.40 12.28 7.74
N ILE A 35 -7.15 11.18 8.43
CA ILE A 35 -6.65 9.94 7.83
C ILE A 35 -7.70 9.30 6.92
N ASP A 36 -8.97 9.28 7.34
CA ASP A 36 -10.09 8.81 6.52
C ASP A 36 -10.27 9.68 5.28
N ASN A 37 -10.20 11.01 5.44
CA ASN A 37 -10.31 11.97 4.34
C ASN A 37 -9.15 11.83 3.34
N MET A 38 -7.92 11.58 3.79
CA MET A 38 -6.78 11.30 2.92
C MET A 38 -7.01 10.07 2.05
N ALA A 39 -7.48 8.97 2.65
CA ALA A 39 -7.74 7.73 1.91
C ALA A 39 -8.88 7.91 0.90
N ALA A 40 -9.99 8.53 1.31
CA ALA A 40 -11.13 8.82 0.44
C ALA A 40 -10.74 9.72 -0.74
N ALA A 41 -10.01 10.81 -0.47
CA ALA A 41 -9.54 11.72 -1.51
C ALA A 41 -8.60 11.00 -2.48
N TYR A 42 -7.59 10.28 -1.98
CA TYR A 42 -6.68 9.54 -2.85
C TYR A 42 -7.42 8.57 -3.75
N ASN A 43 -8.28 7.72 -3.20
CA ASN A 43 -9.00 6.70 -3.97
C ASN A 43 -10.02 7.30 -4.96
N GLY A 44 -10.59 8.48 -4.66
CA GLY A 44 -11.54 9.17 -5.54
C GLY A 44 -10.89 9.86 -6.74
N TYR A 45 -9.66 10.35 -6.60
CA TYR A 45 -8.92 11.03 -7.68
C TYR A 45 -7.89 10.14 -8.38
N HIS A 46 -7.41 9.09 -7.71
CA HIS A 46 -6.44 8.15 -8.24
C HIS A 46 -6.96 7.52 -9.55
N ARG A 47 -6.08 7.46 -10.54
CA ARG A 47 -6.32 6.75 -11.81
C ARG A 47 -5.19 5.78 -12.04
N ALA A 48 -5.50 4.63 -12.65
CA ALA A 48 -4.50 3.65 -13.06
C ALA A 48 -3.39 4.31 -13.90
N GLY A 49 -2.13 4.06 -13.55
CA GLY A 49 -0.96 4.67 -14.18
C GLY A 49 -0.59 6.08 -13.71
N TYR A 50 -1.36 6.68 -12.79
CA TYR A 50 -1.11 7.99 -12.19
C TYR A 50 -1.13 7.93 -10.64
N GLY A 51 -0.76 6.78 -10.08
CA GLY A 51 -0.58 6.63 -8.64
C GLY A 51 0.63 7.38 -8.11
N ALA A 52 0.61 7.71 -6.82
CA ALA A 52 1.77 8.24 -6.12
C ALA A 52 2.96 7.27 -6.27
N PRO A 53 4.11 7.71 -6.81
CA PRO A 53 5.23 6.82 -7.06
C PRO A 53 5.91 6.36 -5.77
N LEU A 54 6.57 5.22 -5.86
CA LEU A 54 7.49 4.75 -4.83
C LEU A 54 8.88 5.29 -5.16
N CYS A 55 9.50 6.03 -4.25
CA CYS A 55 10.80 6.65 -4.47
C CYS A 55 11.82 6.19 -3.43
N ILE A 56 13.10 6.28 -3.76
CA ILE A 56 14.16 6.23 -2.76
C ILE A 56 14.34 7.63 -2.19
N GLY A 57 14.22 7.78 -0.87
CA GLY A 57 14.22 9.10 -0.23
C GLY A 57 12.98 9.93 -0.57
N HIS A 58 13.12 11.26 -0.44
CA HIS A 58 12.10 12.24 -0.81
C HIS A 58 12.60 13.14 -1.95
N PRO A 59 12.66 12.65 -3.20
CA PRO A 59 13.12 13.45 -4.32
C PRO A 59 12.15 14.62 -4.59
N PRO A 60 12.69 15.81 -4.95
CA PRO A 60 11.87 16.97 -5.25
C PRO A 60 10.99 16.75 -6.49
N ASP A 61 11.40 15.91 -7.45
CA ASP A 61 10.69 15.69 -8.71
C ASP A 61 9.87 14.40 -8.74
N ASN A 62 9.64 13.74 -7.59
CA ASN A 62 8.94 12.45 -7.49
C ASN A 62 9.55 11.34 -8.38
N SER A 63 10.85 11.45 -8.68
CA SER A 63 11.56 10.56 -9.59
C SER A 63 12.99 10.27 -9.10
N PRO A 64 13.59 9.13 -9.48
CA PRO A 64 13.00 8.02 -10.23
C PRO A 64 11.91 7.28 -9.43
N SER A 65 10.97 6.68 -10.17
CA SER A 65 9.90 5.85 -9.62
C SER A 65 10.31 4.38 -9.66
N TYR A 66 10.11 3.68 -8.55
CA TYR A 66 10.38 2.25 -8.38
C TYR A 66 9.10 1.45 -8.11
N GLY A 67 7.96 1.97 -8.59
CA GLY A 67 6.65 1.37 -8.40
C GLY A 67 5.57 2.43 -8.25
N GLU A 68 4.34 1.97 -8.08
CA GLU A 68 3.17 2.84 -7.96
C GLU A 68 2.32 2.48 -6.74
N THR A 69 1.58 3.46 -6.23
CA THR A 69 0.54 3.27 -5.22
C THR A 69 -0.81 3.14 -5.90
N ASN A 70 -1.48 2.01 -5.71
CA ASN A 70 -2.76 1.68 -6.35
C ASN A 70 -3.98 2.02 -5.49
N GLY A 71 -3.80 2.28 -4.20
CA GLY A 71 -4.90 2.66 -3.31
C GLY A 71 -4.45 2.90 -1.88
N LEU A 72 -5.30 3.58 -1.11
CA LEU A 72 -5.10 3.81 0.31
C LEU A 72 -6.24 3.20 1.12
N ILE A 73 -5.89 2.64 2.27
CA ILE A 73 -6.82 2.10 3.26
C ILE A 73 -6.62 2.90 4.55
N SER A 74 -7.67 3.52 5.07
CA SER A 74 -7.66 4.04 6.44
C SER A 74 -8.24 3.01 7.40
N LYS A 75 -7.58 2.79 8.53
CA LYS A 75 -8.11 1.95 9.60
C LYS A 75 -7.50 2.30 10.94
N ASN A 76 -8.34 2.48 11.96
CA ASN A 76 -7.92 2.72 13.36
C ASN A 76 -6.89 3.86 13.49
N GLY A 77 -7.12 4.99 12.81
CA GLY A 77 -6.21 6.15 12.81
C GLY A 77 -4.88 5.90 12.09
N ARG A 78 -4.76 4.83 11.29
CA ARG A 78 -3.58 4.52 10.46
C ARG A 78 -3.94 4.53 8.98
N LEU A 79 -2.96 4.90 8.16
CA LEU A 79 -3.06 4.96 6.71
C LEU A 79 -2.12 3.92 6.11
N PHE A 80 -2.71 3.00 5.35
CA PHE A 80 -2.01 1.93 4.66
C PHE A 80 -2.09 2.15 3.15
N ALA A 81 -1.01 1.83 2.44
CA ALA A 81 -0.94 1.92 0.99
C ALA A 81 -0.89 0.52 0.38
N LEU A 82 -1.73 0.31 -0.64
CA LEU A 82 -1.60 -0.81 -1.57
C LEU A 82 -0.63 -0.38 -2.66
N VAL A 83 0.56 -0.98 -2.68
CA VAL A 83 1.64 -0.60 -3.58
C VAL A 83 2.05 -1.74 -4.49
N LYS A 84 2.45 -1.41 -5.72
CA LYS A 84 3.04 -2.34 -6.68
C LYS A 84 4.51 -1.95 -6.90
N PRO A 85 5.44 -2.49 -6.10
CA PRO A 85 6.86 -2.23 -6.26
C PRO A 85 7.42 -2.90 -7.51
N ASP A 86 8.47 -2.31 -8.09
CA ASP A 86 9.26 -2.96 -9.13
C ASP A 86 10.30 -3.93 -8.55
N ASN A 87 11.00 -4.65 -9.44
CA ASN A 87 12.00 -5.64 -9.04
C ASN A 87 13.23 -5.02 -8.35
N ASP A 88 13.56 -3.76 -8.65
CA ASP A 88 14.72 -3.09 -8.08
C ASP A 88 14.44 -2.71 -6.63
N LEU A 89 13.28 -2.11 -6.35
CA LEU A 89 12.84 -1.81 -4.99
C LEU A 89 12.73 -3.08 -4.15
N ILE A 90 12.14 -4.13 -4.71
CA ILE A 90 12.05 -5.43 -4.03
C ILE A 90 13.45 -5.92 -3.62
N ARG A 91 14.41 -5.88 -4.54
CA ARG A 91 15.80 -6.26 -4.25
C ARG A 91 16.41 -5.38 -3.17
N PHE A 92 16.22 -4.06 -3.21
CA PHE A 92 16.83 -3.17 -2.24
C PHE A 92 16.24 -3.34 -0.82
N VAL A 93 14.93 -3.53 -0.70
CA VAL A 93 14.27 -3.78 0.59
C VAL A 93 14.71 -5.13 1.16
N ARG A 94 14.74 -6.19 0.34
CA ARG A 94 15.22 -7.53 0.77
C ARG A 94 16.69 -7.54 1.20
N ALA A 95 17.53 -6.76 0.52
CA ALA A 95 18.92 -6.57 0.91
C ALA A 95 19.09 -5.72 2.19
N GLY A 96 17.99 -5.17 2.73
CA GLY A 96 17.99 -4.39 3.96
C GLY A 96 18.42 -2.93 3.79
N TYR A 97 18.59 -2.45 2.55
CA TYR A 97 19.05 -1.09 2.27
C TYR A 97 18.02 -0.03 2.59
N TYR A 98 16.73 -0.30 2.41
CA TYR A 98 15.64 0.67 2.63
C TYR A 98 14.44 0.05 3.35
N ARG A 99 14.56 -0.16 4.67
CA ARG A 99 13.52 -0.82 5.49
C ARG A 99 12.46 0.13 6.07
N LYS A 100 12.66 1.43 5.94
CA LYS A 100 11.78 2.45 6.51
C LYS A 100 11.00 3.12 5.40
N VAL A 101 9.73 3.43 5.65
CA VAL A 101 8.90 4.21 4.72
C VAL A 101 8.45 5.51 5.36
N SER A 102 8.24 6.51 4.51
CA SER A 102 7.74 7.82 4.88
C SER A 102 6.87 8.37 3.75
N ALA A 103 5.66 8.81 4.06
CA ALA A 103 4.77 9.42 3.08
C ALA A 103 5.09 10.93 2.92
N SER A 104 5.11 11.39 1.68
CA SER A 104 5.09 12.82 1.34
C SER A 104 3.68 13.19 0.91
N PHE A 105 3.17 14.33 1.38
CA PHE A 105 1.83 14.82 1.06
C PHE A 105 1.86 16.24 0.50
N TYR A 106 0.98 16.51 -0.45
CA TYR A 106 0.59 17.87 -0.80
C TYR A 106 -0.32 18.45 0.28
N LYS A 107 -0.13 19.73 0.60
CA LYS A 107 -0.96 20.41 1.61
C LYS A 107 -2.35 20.73 1.05
N PRO A 108 -3.39 20.83 1.90
CA PRO A 108 -4.65 21.45 1.51
C PRO A 108 -4.41 22.85 0.93
N GLY A 109 -4.96 23.13 -0.25
CA GLY A 109 -4.85 24.44 -0.90
C GLY A 109 -3.57 24.66 -1.72
N GLU A 110 -2.65 23.69 -1.76
CA GLU A 110 -1.50 23.75 -2.67
C GLU A 110 -1.96 23.62 -4.13
N ALA A 111 -1.46 24.48 -5.03
CA ALA A 111 -1.89 24.50 -6.43
C ALA A 111 -1.60 23.19 -7.19
N SER A 112 -0.59 22.44 -6.73
CA SER A 112 -0.19 21.13 -7.25
C SER A 112 -1.03 19.96 -6.69
N ASN A 113 -1.89 20.21 -5.70
CA ASN A 113 -2.68 19.17 -5.04
C ASN A 113 -3.85 18.73 -5.94
N PRO A 114 -3.89 17.46 -6.40
CA PRO A 114 -4.96 16.97 -7.28
C PRO A 114 -6.36 16.99 -6.64
N ALA A 115 -6.46 16.89 -5.31
CA ALA A 115 -7.73 16.89 -4.58
C ALA A 115 -8.27 18.31 -4.28
N GLY A 116 -7.53 19.36 -4.65
CA GLY A 116 -7.96 20.74 -4.44
C GLY A 116 -7.75 21.26 -3.02
N THR A 117 -8.67 22.10 -2.53
CA THR A 117 -8.37 23.08 -1.46
C THR A 117 -8.63 22.63 -0.02
N GLY A 118 -8.98 21.36 0.23
CA GLY A 118 -9.43 20.94 1.56
C GLY A 118 -8.74 19.75 2.21
N VAL A 119 -7.99 18.94 1.46
CA VAL A 119 -7.52 17.64 1.95
C VAL A 119 -6.05 17.41 1.61
N TRP A 120 -5.32 16.78 2.52
CA TRP A 120 -3.96 16.31 2.28
C TRP A 120 -3.97 15.19 1.25
N TYR A 121 -3.07 15.25 0.27
CA TYR A 121 -3.06 14.27 -0.82
C TYR A 121 -1.69 13.60 -0.94
N LEU A 122 -1.68 12.27 -1.06
CA LEU A 122 -0.42 11.52 -1.16
C LEU A 122 0.34 11.90 -2.43
N ARG A 123 1.56 12.39 -2.24
CA ARG A 123 2.46 12.82 -3.30
C ARG A 123 3.34 11.67 -3.78
N HIS A 124 4.08 11.04 -2.86
CA HIS A 124 4.90 9.85 -3.10
C HIS A 124 5.19 9.14 -1.78
N ILE A 125 5.60 7.87 -1.85
CA ILE A 125 6.08 7.10 -0.70
C ILE A 125 7.61 6.95 -0.83
N GLY A 126 8.33 7.49 0.15
CA GLY A 126 9.78 7.44 0.21
C GLY A 126 10.28 6.24 1.01
N PHE A 127 11.09 5.40 0.39
CA PHE A 127 11.83 4.31 1.01
C PHE A 127 13.18 4.84 1.49
N LEU A 128 13.37 4.81 2.81
CA LEU A 128 14.49 5.41 3.52
C LEU A 128 15.44 4.32 4.00
N GLY A 129 16.73 4.57 3.84
CA GLY A 129 17.78 3.68 4.36
C GLY A 129 18.07 3.97 5.82
N SER A 130 19.29 4.38 6.13
CA SER A 130 19.68 4.78 7.49
C SER A 130 19.01 6.07 7.99
N GLN A 131 18.21 6.75 7.15
CA GLN A 131 17.52 7.97 7.52
C GLN A 131 16.29 7.65 8.40
N PRO A 132 16.13 8.28 9.58
CA PRO A 132 14.98 8.02 10.45
C PRO A 132 13.68 8.52 9.79
N PRO A 133 12.56 7.76 9.87
CA PRO A 133 11.28 8.24 9.37
C PRO A 133 10.79 9.40 10.25
N ALA A 134 10.07 10.35 9.66
CA ALA A 134 9.50 11.49 10.40
C ALA A 134 8.45 11.04 11.45
N VAL A 135 7.77 9.92 11.17
CA VAL A 135 6.83 9.28 12.10
C VAL A 135 7.55 8.20 12.90
N LYS A 136 7.67 8.40 14.23
CA LYS A 136 8.28 7.40 15.12
C LYS A 136 7.39 6.18 15.28
N GLY A 137 7.94 4.98 15.08
CA GLY A 137 7.23 3.72 15.35
C GLY A 137 6.34 3.22 14.23
N LEU A 138 6.58 3.65 12.98
CA LEU A 138 6.11 2.91 11.81
C LEU A 138 6.81 1.55 11.74
N GLU A 139 6.06 0.54 11.32
CA GLU A 139 6.60 -0.80 11.09
C GLU A 139 7.66 -0.79 9.99
N GLN A 140 8.67 -1.66 10.12
CA GLN A 140 9.64 -1.83 9.05
C GLN A 140 8.99 -2.56 7.89
N VAL A 141 9.25 -2.12 6.67
CA VAL A 141 8.75 -2.81 5.49
C VAL A 141 9.60 -4.03 5.23
N GLU A 142 8.98 -5.19 5.35
CA GLU A 142 9.54 -6.48 4.96
C GLU A 142 8.72 -7.06 3.81
N PHE A 143 9.30 -7.10 2.61
CA PHE A 143 8.68 -7.79 1.49
C PHE A 143 8.91 -9.29 1.61
N MET A 144 8.03 -9.96 2.34
CA MET A 144 7.99 -11.42 2.33
C MET A 144 7.41 -11.92 1.00
N GLU A 145 8.07 -12.91 0.38
CA GLU A 145 7.40 -13.75 -0.61
C GLU A 145 6.45 -14.67 0.15
N SER A 146 5.20 -14.73 -0.27
CA SER A 146 4.35 -15.87 0.02
C SER A 146 4.85 -17.05 -0.79
N SER A 147 5.95 -17.66 -0.35
CA SER A 147 6.31 -19.00 -0.81
C SER A 147 5.36 -19.97 -0.14
N TYR A 148 4.29 -20.35 -0.84
CA TYR A 148 3.78 -21.70 -0.62
C TYR A 148 4.62 -22.64 -1.47
N PRO A 149 5.11 -23.76 -0.91
CA PRO A 149 5.67 -24.82 -1.73
C PRO A 149 4.61 -25.23 -2.74
N VAL A 150 4.99 -25.32 -4.01
CA VAL A 150 4.26 -26.13 -4.97
C VAL A 150 4.18 -27.53 -4.36
N SER A 151 3.02 -27.86 -3.80
CA SER A 151 2.80 -29.13 -3.12
C SER A 151 2.15 -30.06 -4.12
N PHE A 152 2.96 -30.89 -4.78
CA PHE A 152 2.48 -32.18 -5.29
C PHE A 152 2.69 -33.18 -4.16
N GLY A 153 1.63 -33.40 -3.38
CA GLY A 153 1.63 -34.35 -2.27
C GLY A 153 0.33 -35.12 -2.25
N HIS A 154 0.36 -36.33 -2.79
CA HIS A 154 -0.71 -37.31 -2.64
C HIS A 154 -0.71 -37.76 -1.17
N ASN A 155 -1.81 -37.49 -0.45
CA ASN A 155 -2.44 -38.32 0.60
C ASN A 155 -3.37 -37.44 1.47
N GLU A 156 -4.62 -37.35 1.00
CA GLU A 156 -5.92 -37.16 1.68
C GLU A 156 -6.01 -36.19 2.89
N SER A 157 -6.99 -35.28 2.98
CA SER A 157 -8.41 -35.62 2.85
C SER A 157 -9.34 -34.41 2.64
N HIS A 158 -9.06 -33.51 1.68
CA HIS A 158 -10.11 -32.71 1.03
C HIS A 158 -9.68 -32.37 -0.40
N VAL A 159 -10.39 -32.92 -1.38
CA VAL A 159 -10.27 -32.56 -2.80
C VAL A 159 -11.39 -31.56 -3.10
N TYR A 160 -11.02 -30.32 -3.43
CA TYR A 160 -11.94 -29.41 -4.09
C TYR A 160 -11.80 -29.59 -5.60
N PHE A 161 -12.82 -30.18 -6.21
CA PHE A 161 -13.00 -30.16 -7.66
C PHE A 161 -13.69 -28.84 -8.05
N SER A 162 -13.03 -28.06 -8.87
CA SER A 162 -13.73 -27.38 -9.96
C SER A 162 -12.80 -27.40 -11.16
N GLU A 163 -13.22 -28.09 -12.22
CA GLU A 163 -12.72 -27.85 -13.57
C GLU A 163 -13.10 -26.43 -13.95
N PHE A 164 -12.26 -25.48 -13.57
CA PHE A 164 -12.35 -24.09 -13.97
C PHE A 164 -10.93 -23.59 -14.19
N ASP A 165 -10.71 -22.99 -15.36
CA ASP A 165 -9.44 -22.56 -15.94
C ASP A 165 -8.31 -22.33 -14.92
N GLY A 166 -7.13 -22.92 -15.15
CA GLY A 166 -5.96 -22.71 -14.27
C GLY A 166 -5.58 -21.23 -14.06
N MET A 167 -6.01 -20.34 -14.95
CA MET A 167 -5.91 -18.89 -14.82
C MET A 167 -6.83 -18.28 -13.74
N VAL A 168 -8.00 -18.87 -13.50
CA VAL A 168 -8.95 -18.42 -12.47
C VAL A 168 -8.42 -18.79 -11.08
N ASN A 169 -7.78 -19.97 -10.96
CA ASN A 169 -7.15 -20.38 -9.69
C ASN A 169 -5.96 -19.50 -9.31
N SER A 170 -5.12 -19.09 -10.27
CA SER A 170 -3.99 -18.20 -9.99
C SER A 170 -4.43 -16.78 -9.63
N GLN A 171 -5.46 -16.24 -10.30
CA GLN A 171 -6.06 -14.94 -9.92
C GLN A 171 -6.68 -14.99 -8.52
N ASN A 172 -7.47 -16.01 -8.21
CA ASN A 172 -8.06 -16.18 -6.88
C ASN A 172 -6.99 -16.34 -5.79
N ALA A 173 -5.90 -17.07 -6.08
CA ALA A 173 -4.76 -17.17 -5.17
C ALA A 173 -4.10 -15.80 -4.94
N GLN A 174 -3.91 -15.00 -5.99
CA GLN A 174 -3.36 -13.64 -5.86
C GLN A 174 -4.29 -12.71 -5.05
N HIS A 175 -5.60 -12.77 -5.28
CA HIS A 175 -6.58 -12.03 -4.47
C HIS A 175 -6.50 -12.44 -3.00
N HIS A 176 -6.48 -13.75 -2.73
CA HIS A 176 -6.35 -14.28 -1.36
C HIS A 176 -5.07 -13.79 -0.67
N LEU A 177 -3.94 -13.79 -1.37
CA LEU A 177 -2.67 -13.32 -0.84
C LEU A 177 -2.71 -11.84 -0.48
N LEU A 178 -3.30 -10.99 -1.33
CA LEU A 178 -3.49 -9.58 -1.02
C LEU A 178 -4.42 -9.38 0.18
N ILE A 179 -5.55 -10.10 0.23
CA ILE A 179 -6.50 -10.00 1.35
C ILE A 179 -5.83 -10.42 2.66
N LYS A 180 -5.02 -11.48 2.65
CA LYS A 180 -4.27 -11.93 3.82
C LYS A 180 -3.23 -10.90 4.26
N ASP A 181 -2.48 -10.34 3.32
CA ASP A 181 -1.49 -9.29 3.57
C ASP A 181 -2.14 -8.04 4.19
N VAL A 182 -3.31 -7.63 3.72
CA VAL A 182 -4.12 -6.55 4.33
C VAL A 182 -4.63 -6.95 5.73
N SER A 183 -5.10 -8.18 5.90
CA SER A 183 -5.58 -8.70 7.19
C SER A 183 -4.48 -8.63 8.25
N ASP A 184 -3.28 -9.11 7.90
CA ASP A 184 -2.12 -9.16 8.78
C ASP A 184 -1.59 -7.74 9.06
N THR A 185 -1.39 -6.92 8.02
CA THR A 185 -0.79 -5.57 8.15
C THR A 185 -1.73 -4.58 8.83
N CYS A 186 -3.02 -4.59 8.51
CA CYS A 186 -4.01 -3.72 9.14
C CYS A 186 -4.51 -4.27 10.50
N ASN A 187 -4.10 -5.48 10.88
CA ASN A 187 -4.56 -6.20 12.06
C ASN A 187 -6.10 -6.27 12.16
N VAL A 188 -6.73 -6.73 11.08
CA VAL A 188 -8.19 -6.90 10.96
C VAL A 188 -8.52 -8.35 10.60
N SER A 189 -9.79 -8.75 10.74
CA SER A 189 -10.22 -10.09 10.30
C SER A 189 -10.14 -10.24 8.78
N TYR A 190 -10.02 -11.48 8.28
CA TYR A 190 -10.03 -11.75 6.84
C TYR A 190 -11.30 -11.22 6.15
N ALA A 191 -12.47 -11.34 6.79
CA ALA A 191 -13.73 -10.85 6.24
C ALA A 191 -13.72 -9.33 6.09
N GLU A 192 -13.15 -8.62 7.05
CA GLU A 192 -12.99 -7.16 6.99
C GLU A 192 -11.94 -6.76 5.95
N ALA A 193 -10.80 -7.46 5.90
CA ALA A 193 -9.79 -7.25 4.86
C ALA A 193 -10.35 -7.46 3.44
N LEU A 194 -11.24 -8.44 3.27
CA LEU A 194 -11.96 -8.66 2.02
C LEU A 194 -12.85 -7.46 1.68
N SER A 195 -13.60 -6.91 2.64
CA SER A 195 -14.39 -5.69 2.43
C SER A 195 -13.52 -4.50 2.06
N LEU A 196 -12.37 -4.32 2.73
CA LEU A 196 -11.43 -3.23 2.46
C LEU A 196 -10.76 -3.33 1.09
N THR A 197 -10.48 -4.55 0.61
CA THR A 197 -9.82 -4.78 -0.68
C THR A 197 -10.80 -4.84 -1.86
N THR A 198 -12.08 -5.11 -1.60
CA THR A 198 -13.10 -5.28 -2.64
C THR A 198 -13.14 -4.15 -3.68
N PRO A 199 -13.13 -2.86 -3.28
CA PRO A 199 -13.16 -1.74 -4.22
C PRO A 199 -11.96 -1.70 -5.16
N PHE A 200 -10.83 -2.29 -4.79
CA PHE A 200 -9.60 -2.27 -5.60
C PHE A 200 -9.46 -3.50 -6.50
N ILE A 201 -9.98 -4.66 -6.06
CA ILE A 201 -9.90 -5.91 -6.82
C ILE A 201 -11.02 -6.00 -7.87
N TRP A 202 -12.23 -5.54 -7.51
CA TRP A 202 -13.45 -5.74 -8.32
C TRP A 202 -14.14 -4.44 -8.77
N SER A 203 -13.42 -3.31 -8.84
CA SER A 203 -13.96 -2.09 -9.46
C SER A 203 -14.28 -2.31 -10.94
N ASN A 204 -15.53 -2.02 -11.33
CA ASN A 204 -16.05 -2.10 -12.70
C ASN A 204 -15.45 -1.05 -13.65
#